data_AF-A0A2D5ZVL8-F1
#
_entry.id   AF-A0A2D5ZVL8-F1
#
_cell.length_a   1.000
_cell.length_b   1.000
_cell.length_c   1.000
_cell.angle_alpha   90.00
_cell.angle_beta   90.00
_cell.angle_gamma   90.00
#
_symmetry.space_group_name_H-M   'P 1'
#
loop_
_entity.id
_entity.type
_entity.pdbx_description
1 polymer ?
#
loop_
_entity_poly.entity_id
_entity_poly.type
_entity_poly.pdbx_seq_one_letter_code
_entity_poly.pdbx_strand_id
1 'polypeptide(L)'
;MNLEPRAPHPSELKGLVHFLNQELRHHCDWSIQQEYPSVFSQKNLHNLTIIADDDKILSHAATTHLILKNVVGIFKAVALGSVVTNQSSRRQGYSSKVIETTLQKATASGADFAILWAEIYDFYRKLDFELAGQENNFLIEPSKLQSITSTHRVHKGANVDPAAILRLYMKHTVGAVRTLEDIREYLKIPNSNVYTLWDKSNQLKAYLVEGKGADLSKYVHEWGGDVDSILELLKHVSSEQGEISFLTGPQSQGLNRRLTDLGLVNREGFLGMIRILNPDKFFPKITRYAQALGHEEFLLEYKEGLYYFGKANQLFKTDSHADIVRLIFGPQKASQLHQFDDESKEMLEAIFPLPFWFWGWDSI
;
A
#
# COMPACT_ATOMS: atom_id res chain seq x y z
N MET A 1 13.43 -15.18 -31.61
CA MET A 1 12.02 -15.53 -31.30
C MET A 1 11.39 -14.36 -30.55
N ASN A 2 10.15 -14.01 -30.83
CA ASN A 2 9.44 -13.00 -30.05
C ASN A 2 8.79 -13.72 -28.85
N LEU A 3 9.47 -13.70 -27.71
CA LEU A 3 8.98 -14.32 -26.48
C LEU A 3 7.83 -13.48 -25.91
N GLU A 4 6.74 -14.15 -25.54
CA GLU A 4 5.52 -13.51 -25.06
C GLU A 4 5.29 -13.77 -23.56
N PRO A 5 4.76 -12.78 -22.83
CA PRO A 5 4.47 -12.89 -21.41
C PRO A 5 3.30 -13.84 -21.15
N ARG A 6 3.44 -14.72 -20.13
CA ARG A 6 2.41 -15.68 -19.74
C ARG A 6 2.43 -15.95 -18.24
N ALA A 7 1.38 -16.58 -17.72
CA ALA A 7 1.44 -17.14 -16.37
C ALA A 7 2.43 -18.33 -16.32
N PRO A 8 3.15 -18.52 -15.20
CA PRO A 8 3.93 -19.73 -14.98
C PRO A 8 3.01 -20.95 -14.82
N HIS A 9 3.43 -22.08 -15.36
CA HIS A 9 2.85 -23.38 -15.06
C HIS A 9 3.14 -23.78 -13.61
N PRO A 10 2.29 -24.61 -12.97
CA PRO A 10 2.53 -25.08 -11.60
C PRO A 10 3.91 -25.74 -11.39
N SER A 11 4.44 -26.42 -12.41
CA SER A 11 5.78 -27.02 -12.39
C SER A 11 6.91 -25.99 -12.38
N GLU A 12 6.69 -24.78 -12.92
CA GLU A 12 7.68 -23.71 -13.02
C GLU A 12 7.80 -22.88 -11.73
N LEU A 13 6.88 -23.02 -10.78
CA LEU A 13 6.87 -22.20 -9.55
C LEU A 13 8.18 -22.31 -8.76
N LYS A 14 8.75 -23.52 -8.65
CA LYS A 14 10.04 -23.72 -7.96
C LYS A 14 11.18 -23.00 -8.69
N GLY A 15 11.21 -23.09 -10.02
CA GLY A 15 12.19 -22.39 -10.85
C GLY A 15 12.04 -20.87 -10.77
N LEU A 16 10.80 -20.38 -10.73
CA LEU A 16 10.51 -18.96 -10.53
C LEU A 16 11.00 -18.45 -9.17
N VAL A 17 10.68 -19.16 -8.08
CA VAL A 17 11.16 -18.78 -6.74
C VAL A 17 12.68 -18.77 -6.69
N HIS A 18 13.34 -19.76 -7.32
CA HIS A 18 14.80 -19.79 -7.41
C HIS A 18 15.36 -18.57 -8.16
N PHE A 19 14.80 -18.25 -9.33
CA PHE A 19 15.16 -17.06 -10.10
C PHE A 19 15.00 -15.76 -9.30
N LEU A 20 13.86 -15.59 -8.62
CA LEU A 20 13.61 -14.40 -7.81
C LEU A 20 14.53 -14.29 -6.60
N ASN A 21 14.86 -15.40 -5.95
CA ASN A 21 15.83 -15.39 -4.86
C ASN A 21 17.22 -14.92 -5.34
N GLN A 22 17.65 -15.38 -6.52
CA GLN A 22 18.92 -14.96 -7.10
C GLN A 22 18.94 -13.48 -7.45
N GLU A 23 17.87 -12.96 -8.05
CA GLU A 23 17.84 -11.57 -8.53
C GLU A 23 17.50 -10.56 -7.42
N LEU A 24 16.67 -10.92 -6.44
CA LEU A 24 16.09 -9.99 -5.46
C LEU A 24 16.50 -10.27 -4.01
N ARG A 25 17.02 -11.45 -3.68
CA ARG A 25 17.33 -11.88 -2.29
C ARG A 25 18.71 -12.53 -2.14
N HIS A 26 19.67 -12.14 -2.98
CA HIS A 26 21.04 -12.65 -2.97
C HIS A 26 21.81 -12.44 -1.66
N HIS A 27 21.29 -11.61 -0.74
CA HIS A 27 21.87 -11.31 0.56
C HIS A 27 20.99 -11.74 1.76
N CYS A 28 19.93 -12.53 1.51
CA CYS A 28 19.00 -12.97 2.56
C CYS A 28 19.11 -14.47 2.80
N ASP A 29 18.99 -14.88 4.07
CA ASP A 29 19.01 -16.30 4.46
C ASP A 29 17.64 -17.00 4.32
N TRP A 30 16.66 -16.29 3.75
CA TRP A 30 15.30 -16.78 3.55
C TRP A 30 14.85 -16.55 2.10
N SER A 31 13.86 -17.32 1.68
CA SER A 31 13.26 -17.24 0.36
C SER A 31 12.28 -16.06 0.26
N ILE A 32 12.18 -15.44 -0.92
CA ILE A 32 11.15 -14.44 -1.25
C ILE A 32 9.73 -15.00 -1.04
N GLN A 33 9.55 -16.31 -1.18
CA GLN A 33 8.28 -16.98 -0.89
C GLN A 33 7.90 -16.90 0.60
N GLN A 34 8.87 -16.83 1.51
CA GLN A 34 8.60 -16.67 2.95
C GLN A 34 8.20 -15.22 3.28
N GLU A 35 8.65 -14.25 2.49
CA GLU A 35 8.28 -12.84 2.66
C GLU A 35 6.88 -12.54 2.12
N TYR A 36 6.53 -13.15 0.99
CA TYR A 36 5.24 -12.97 0.33
C TYR A 36 4.57 -14.32 0.03
N PRO A 37 4.17 -15.08 1.07
CA PRO A 37 3.64 -16.43 0.91
C PRO A 37 2.33 -16.47 0.12
N SER A 38 1.49 -15.43 0.23
CA SER A 38 0.26 -15.32 -0.55
C SER A 38 0.54 -15.08 -2.04
N VAL A 39 1.58 -14.31 -2.36
CA VAL A 39 1.97 -13.94 -3.72
C VAL A 39 2.58 -15.12 -4.46
N PHE A 40 3.56 -15.79 -3.84
CA PHE A 40 4.29 -16.90 -4.45
C PHE A 40 3.69 -18.24 -4.07
N SER A 41 2.40 -18.40 -4.33
CA SER A 41 1.64 -19.63 -4.06
C SER A 41 1.01 -20.20 -5.32
N GLN A 42 0.68 -21.49 -5.30
CA GLN A 42 -0.10 -22.11 -6.38
C GLN A 42 -1.44 -21.42 -6.61
N LYS A 43 -2.04 -20.86 -5.55
CA LYS A 43 -3.33 -20.15 -5.61
C LYS A 43 -3.25 -18.84 -6.41
N ASN A 44 -2.07 -18.22 -6.47
CA ASN A 44 -1.86 -16.91 -7.11
C ASN A 44 -1.12 -16.98 -8.46
N LEU A 45 -0.81 -18.17 -8.99
CA LEU A 45 -0.03 -18.32 -10.24
C LEU A 45 -0.59 -17.52 -11.43
N HIS A 46 -1.90 -17.39 -11.53
CA HIS A 46 -2.55 -16.66 -12.62
C HIS A 46 -2.22 -15.15 -12.61
N ASN A 47 -1.91 -14.59 -11.44
CA ASN A 47 -1.50 -13.19 -11.23
C ASN A 47 0.01 -12.98 -11.31
N LEU A 48 0.77 -14.06 -11.54
CA LEU A 48 2.17 -13.97 -11.90
C LEU A 48 2.29 -13.89 -13.42
N THR A 49 3.29 -13.18 -13.90
CA THR A 49 3.63 -13.12 -15.32
C THR A 49 5.12 -13.28 -15.49
N ILE A 50 5.51 -14.22 -16.35
CA ILE A 50 6.89 -14.47 -16.74
C ILE A 50 7.06 -14.33 -18.25
N ILE A 51 8.27 -13.97 -18.65
CA ILE A 51 8.81 -14.26 -19.99
C ILE A 51 9.92 -15.29 -19.77
N ALA A 52 9.84 -16.41 -20.50
CA ALA A 52 10.81 -17.49 -20.42
C ALA A 52 11.27 -17.92 -21.81
N ASP A 53 12.53 -18.36 -21.90
CA ASP A 53 13.13 -19.01 -23.07
C ASP A 53 13.51 -20.43 -22.65
N ASP A 54 12.82 -21.42 -23.21
CA ASP A 54 12.78 -22.79 -22.68
C ASP A 54 12.49 -22.80 -21.15
N ASP A 55 13.37 -23.42 -20.36
CA ASP A 55 13.26 -23.50 -18.89
C ASP A 55 13.84 -22.26 -18.17
N LYS A 56 14.34 -21.27 -18.91
CA LYS A 56 15.01 -20.10 -18.33
C LYS A 56 14.07 -18.90 -18.25
N ILE A 57 13.74 -18.49 -17.03
CA ILE A 57 12.98 -17.27 -16.77
C ILE A 57 13.87 -16.05 -17.03
N LEU A 58 13.39 -15.12 -17.86
CA LEU A 58 14.10 -13.92 -18.26
C LEU A 58 13.55 -12.65 -17.62
N SER A 59 12.24 -12.61 -17.34
CA SER A 59 11.57 -11.46 -16.75
C SER A 59 10.34 -11.91 -15.96
N HIS A 60 9.99 -11.16 -14.92
CA HIS A 60 8.87 -11.44 -14.03
C HIS A 60 8.18 -10.16 -13.55
N ALA A 61 6.87 -10.25 -13.30
CA ALA A 61 6.09 -9.33 -12.48
C ALA A 61 5.01 -10.11 -11.74
N ALA A 62 4.63 -9.66 -10.55
CA ALA A 62 3.55 -10.23 -9.75
C ALA A 62 2.54 -9.17 -9.34
N THR A 63 1.26 -9.53 -9.29
CA THR A 63 0.25 -8.79 -8.54
C THR A 63 -0.33 -9.60 -7.39
N THR A 64 -0.72 -8.88 -6.33
CA THR A 64 -1.64 -9.37 -5.31
C THR A 64 -2.89 -8.51 -5.29
N HIS A 65 -4.06 -9.16 -5.16
CA HIS A 65 -5.35 -8.49 -5.17
C HIS A 65 -5.78 -8.17 -3.75
N LEU A 66 -6.18 -6.91 -3.54
CA LEU A 66 -6.58 -6.39 -2.24
C LEU A 66 -7.98 -5.80 -2.36
N ILE A 67 -8.82 -6.09 -1.38
CA ILE A 67 -10.10 -5.40 -1.19
C ILE A 67 -9.85 -4.33 -0.15
N LEU A 68 -9.86 -3.06 -0.55
CA LEU A 68 -9.69 -1.93 0.36
C LEU A 68 -11.05 -1.40 0.78
N LYS A 69 -11.20 -1.11 2.07
CA LYS A 69 -12.35 -0.38 2.60
C LYS A 69 -11.93 1.00 3.10
N ASN A 70 -12.79 1.99 2.90
CA ASN A 70 -12.74 3.29 3.56
C ASN A 70 -14.17 3.86 3.71
N VAL A 71 -14.29 5.12 4.12
CA VAL A 71 -15.59 5.82 4.26
C VAL A 71 -16.32 6.07 2.93
N VAL A 72 -15.61 6.05 1.81
CA VAL A 72 -16.14 6.22 0.45
C VAL A 72 -16.78 4.92 -0.03
N GLY A 73 -16.18 3.78 0.31
CA GLY A 73 -16.72 2.46 -0.01
C GLY A 73 -15.65 1.38 -0.09
N ILE A 74 -15.90 0.40 -0.97
CA ILE A 74 -15.03 -0.75 -1.21
C ILE A 74 -14.38 -0.62 -2.59
N PHE A 75 -13.06 -0.78 -2.62
CA PHE A 75 -12.23 -0.71 -3.81
C PHE A 75 -11.46 -2.01 -4.01
N LYS A 76 -11.32 -2.42 -5.26
CA LYS A 76 -10.44 -3.53 -5.65
C LYS A 76 -9.13 -2.93 -6.11
N ALA A 77 -8.07 -3.10 -5.35
CA ALA A 77 -6.74 -2.66 -5.73
C ALA A 77 -5.87 -3.87 -6.07
N VAL A 78 -4.80 -3.62 -6.82
CA VAL A 78 -3.68 -4.57 -6.90
C VAL A 78 -2.40 -3.88 -6.44
N ALA A 79 -1.61 -4.56 -5.64
CA ALA A 79 -0.21 -4.18 -5.48
C ALA A 79 0.59 -4.92 -6.56
N LEU A 80 1.43 -4.19 -7.29
CA LEU A 80 2.38 -4.68 -8.30
C LEU A 80 3.78 -4.64 -7.71
N GLY A 81 4.52 -5.73 -7.85
CA GLY A 81 5.84 -5.84 -7.25
C GLY A 81 6.62 -7.04 -7.76
N SER A 82 7.79 -7.25 -7.14
CA SER A 82 8.77 -8.26 -7.56
C SER A 82 9.08 -8.20 -9.07
N VAL A 83 9.07 -6.99 -9.64
CA VAL A 83 9.36 -6.77 -11.06
C VAL A 83 10.85 -6.88 -11.29
N VAL A 84 11.27 -7.84 -12.11
CA VAL A 84 12.69 -8.03 -12.38
C VAL A 84 12.92 -8.61 -13.77
N THR A 85 13.98 -8.16 -14.43
CA THR A 85 14.46 -8.71 -15.69
C THR A 85 15.93 -9.09 -15.52
N ASN A 86 16.24 -10.33 -15.84
CA ASN A 86 17.60 -10.88 -15.77
C ASN A 86 18.57 -9.95 -16.49
N GLN A 87 19.74 -9.70 -15.89
CA GLN A 87 20.71 -8.72 -16.39
C GLN A 87 21.09 -8.94 -17.86
N SER A 88 21.25 -10.20 -18.29
CA SER A 88 21.61 -10.54 -19.68
C SER A 88 20.47 -10.31 -20.70
N SER A 89 19.23 -10.13 -20.21
CA SER A 89 18.02 -9.98 -21.01
C SER A 89 17.41 -8.56 -20.94
N ARG A 90 18.13 -7.58 -20.37
CA ARG A 90 17.68 -6.18 -20.27
C ARG A 90 17.72 -5.46 -21.61
N ARG A 91 17.01 -4.32 -21.70
CA ARG A 91 16.88 -3.46 -22.89
C ARG A 91 16.17 -4.11 -24.09
N GLN A 92 15.37 -5.14 -23.82
CA GLN A 92 14.56 -5.85 -24.83
C GLN A 92 13.05 -5.59 -24.67
N GLY A 93 12.66 -4.66 -23.78
CA GLY A 93 11.26 -4.33 -23.50
C GLY A 93 10.52 -5.35 -22.61
N TYR A 94 11.20 -6.37 -22.09
CA TYR A 94 10.56 -7.44 -21.30
C TYR A 94 9.89 -6.96 -20.01
N SER A 95 10.48 -6.01 -19.29
CA SER A 95 9.86 -5.45 -18.08
C SER A 95 8.51 -4.80 -18.38
N SER A 96 8.45 -3.93 -19.41
CA SER A 96 7.20 -3.32 -19.87
C SER A 96 6.17 -4.37 -20.28
N LYS A 97 6.57 -5.39 -21.06
CA LYS A 97 5.67 -6.48 -21.48
C LYS A 97 5.05 -7.24 -20.28
N VAL A 98 5.85 -7.63 -19.29
CA VAL A 98 5.32 -8.36 -18.11
C VAL A 98 4.45 -7.47 -17.23
N ILE A 99 4.78 -6.19 -17.08
CA ILE A 99 3.96 -5.23 -16.31
C ILE A 99 2.61 -5.03 -17.01
N GLU A 100 2.61 -4.66 -18.29
CA GLU A 100 1.38 -4.39 -19.05
C GLU A 100 0.46 -5.62 -19.06
N THR A 101 1.01 -6.81 -19.28
CA THR A 101 0.23 -8.06 -19.24
C THR A 101 -0.37 -8.31 -17.87
N THR A 102 0.37 -8.04 -16.79
CA THR A 102 -0.13 -8.21 -15.43
C THR A 102 -1.22 -7.19 -15.10
N LEU A 103 -1.06 -5.94 -15.54
CA LEU A 103 -2.07 -4.90 -15.37
C LEU A 103 -3.33 -5.18 -16.20
N GLN A 104 -3.19 -5.69 -17.43
CA GLN A 104 -4.33 -6.13 -18.24
C GLN A 104 -5.14 -7.22 -17.54
N LYS A 105 -4.48 -8.23 -16.95
CA LYS A 105 -5.15 -9.25 -16.12
C LYS A 105 -5.86 -8.62 -14.92
N ALA A 106 -5.19 -7.70 -14.22
CA ALA A 106 -5.78 -6.99 -13.09
C ALA A 106 -7.02 -6.18 -13.49
N THR A 107 -6.95 -5.43 -14.60
CA THR A 107 -8.08 -4.70 -15.18
C THR A 107 -9.22 -5.64 -15.54
N ALA A 108 -8.94 -6.77 -16.19
CA ALA A 108 -9.95 -7.77 -16.56
C ALA A 108 -10.64 -8.41 -15.34
N SER A 109 -9.92 -8.58 -14.22
CA SER A 109 -10.49 -9.03 -12.94
C SER A 109 -11.31 -7.94 -12.21
N GLY A 110 -11.33 -6.72 -12.75
CA GLY A 110 -12.09 -5.59 -12.23
C GLY A 110 -11.38 -4.81 -11.13
N ALA A 111 -10.05 -4.79 -11.10
CA ALA A 111 -9.29 -3.90 -10.22
C ALA A 111 -9.53 -2.43 -10.61
N ASP A 112 -9.88 -1.59 -9.65
CA ASP A 112 -10.10 -0.16 -9.85
C ASP A 112 -8.78 0.57 -10.15
N PHE A 113 -7.71 0.21 -9.44
CA PHE A 113 -6.38 0.80 -9.58
C PHE A 113 -5.26 -0.17 -9.16
N ALA A 114 -4.03 0.14 -9.56
CA ALA A 114 -2.81 -0.52 -9.14
C ALA A 114 -1.93 0.43 -8.31
N ILE A 115 -1.17 -0.12 -7.37
CA ILE A 115 -0.12 0.59 -6.61
C ILE A 115 1.20 -0.19 -6.68
N LEU A 116 2.32 0.51 -6.63
CA LEU A 116 3.65 -0.06 -6.45
C LEU A 116 4.54 0.88 -5.63
N TRP A 117 5.61 0.31 -5.06
CA TRP A 117 6.70 1.04 -4.42
C TRP A 117 7.97 0.84 -5.23
N ALA A 118 8.56 1.92 -5.73
CA ALA A 118 9.77 1.86 -6.54
C ALA A 118 10.56 3.15 -6.44
N GLU A 119 11.86 3.08 -6.74
CA GLU A 119 12.74 4.25 -6.80
C GLU A 119 12.97 4.75 -8.26
N ILE A 120 12.54 3.98 -9.26
CA ILE A 120 12.74 4.27 -10.69
C ILE A 120 11.49 4.93 -11.29
N TYR A 121 11.13 6.11 -10.78
CA TYR A 121 9.85 6.77 -11.07
C TYR A 121 9.61 6.99 -12.57
N ASP A 122 10.60 7.48 -13.31
CA ASP A 122 10.44 7.83 -14.73
C ASP A 122 10.18 6.62 -15.64
N PHE A 123 10.56 5.41 -15.18
CA PHE A 123 10.21 4.19 -15.87
C PHE A 123 8.71 3.90 -15.72
N TYR A 124 8.19 3.97 -14.51
CA TYR A 124 6.79 3.67 -14.22
C TYR A 124 5.83 4.77 -14.68
N ARG A 125 6.26 6.04 -14.73
CA ARG A 125 5.47 7.14 -15.33
C ARG A 125 5.12 6.92 -16.79
N LYS A 126 6.02 6.28 -17.56
CA LYS A 126 5.75 5.89 -18.95
C LYS A 126 4.68 4.80 -19.08
N LEU A 127 4.34 4.15 -17.96
CA LEU A 127 3.30 3.13 -17.85
C LEU A 127 2.08 3.68 -17.09
N ASP A 128 1.90 5.00 -17.10
CA ASP A 128 0.81 5.76 -16.45
C ASP A 128 0.74 5.64 -14.92
N PHE A 129 1.84 5.30 -14.25
CA PHE A 129 1.87 5.43 -12.79
C PHE A 129 2.30 6.84 -12.38
N GLU A 130 1.70 7.38 -11.33
CA GLU A 130 2.13 8.65 -10.75
C GLU A 130 2.31 8.55 -9.23
N LEU A 131 3.28 9.30 -8.69
CA LEU A 131 3.46 9.43 -7.25
C LEU A 131 2.23 10.09 -6.64
N ALA A 132 1.57 9.38 -5.73
CA ALA A 132 0.34 9.81 -5.10
C ALA A 132 0.08 9.06 -3.78
N GLY A 133 -1.01 9.43 -3.11
CA GLY A 133 -1.20 9.04 -1.72
C GLY A 133 -0.29 9.86 -0.80
N GLN A 134 -0.57 9.79 0.49
CA GLN A 134 0.22 10.49 1.50
C GLN A 134 0.55 9.54 2.64
N GLU A 135 1.78 9.64 3.12
CA GLU A 135 2.24 9.01 4.35
C GLU A 135 2.93 10.03 5.25
N ASN A 136 2.84 9.78 6.55
CA ASN A 136 3.65 10.46 7.56
C ASN A 136 4.67 9.46 8.08
N ASN A 137 5.92 9.88 8.15
CA ASN A 137 6.99 9.14 8.79
C ASN A 137 7.49 9.94 9.99
N PHE A 138 7.09 9.50 11.18
CA PHE A 138 7.57 10.06 12.43
C PHE A 138 8.88 9.40 12.83
N LEU A 139 9.90 10.21 13.08
CA LEU A 139 11.13 9.76 13.69
C LEU A 139 10.93 9.60 15.21
N ILE A 140 11.04 8.38 15.71
CA ILE A 140 10.79 8.07 17.11
C ILE A 140 12.11 8.08 17.88
N GLU A 141 12.30 9.14 18.65
CA GLU A 141 13.43 9.30 19.55
C GLU A 141 13.04 8.87 20.99
N PRO A 142 13.78 7.94 21.63
CA PRO A 142 13.45 7.47 22.98
C PRO A 142 13.31 8.59 24.02
N SER A 143 14.10 9.66 23.88
CA SER A 143 14.10 10.83 24.76
C SER A 143 12.75 11.55 24.79
N LYS A 144 12.04 11.59 23.66
CA LYS A 144 10.74 12.28 23.52
C LYS A 144 9.58 11.51 24.15
N LEU A 145 9.74 10.21 24.36
CA LEU A 145 8.71 9.34 24.92
C LEU A 145 8.91 9.03 26.41
N GLN A 146 9.91 9.61 27.07
CA GLN A 146 10.23 9.29 28.48
C GLN A 146 9.06 9.52 29.43
N SER A 147 8.27 10.58 29.20
CA SER A 147 7.11 10.95 30.02
C SER A 147 5.90 10.02 29.86
N ILE A 148 5.89 9.13 28.86
CA ILE A 148 4.79 8.18 28.66
C ILE A 148 4.85 7.11 29.75
N THR A 149 3.76 6.97 30.50
CA THR A 149 3.67 5.96 31.57
C THR A 149 3.58 4.56 30.98
N SER A 150 4.40 3.64 31.49
CA SER A 150 4.30 2.22 31.15
C SER A 150 3.51 1.48 32.23
N THR A 151 2.32 1.02 31.89
CA THR A 151 1.39 0.36 32.82
C THR A 151 1.06 -1.08 32.43
N HIS A 152 1.41 -1.46 31.19
CA HIS A 152 1.06 -2.72 30.58
C HIS A 152 2.29 -3.61 30.38
N ARG A 153 2.04 -4.90 30.14
CA ARG A 153 3.12 -5.84 29.80
C ARG A 153 3.34 -5.82 28.30
N VAL A 154 4.60 -5.74 27.89
CA VAL A 154 5.00 -5.82 26.48
C VAL A 154 5.62 -7.18 26.19
N HIS A 155 5.25 -7.78 25.07
CA HIS A 155 5.86 -9.01 24.55
C HIS A 155 6.32 -8.78 23.11
N LYS A 156 7.57 -9.18 22.82
CA LYS A 156 8.12 -9.27 21.46
C LYS A 156 8.04 -10.71 20.96
N GLY A 157 7.49 -10.91 19.77
CA GLY A 157 7.45 -12.19 19.09
C GLY A 157 6.12 -12.47 18.39
N ALA A 158 6.17 -13.34 17.39
CA ALA A 158 5.02 -13.72 16.58
C ALA A 158 4.08 -14.75 17.24
N ASN A 159 4.39 -15.22 18.46
CA ASN A 159 3.54 -16.14 19.22
C ASN A 159 2.40 -15.37 19.90
N VAL A 160 1.48 -14.85 19.08
CA VAL A 160 0.28 -14.11 19.47
C VAL A 160 -0.91 -14.72 18.75
N ASP A 161 -2.08 -14.73 19.41
CA ASP A 161 -3.33 -15.13 18.77
C ASP A 161 -3.64 -14.22 17.55
N PRO A 162 -3.67 -14.76 16.32
CA PRO A 162 -3.98 -14.00 15.12
C PRO A 162 -5.35 -13.29 15.20
N ALA A 163 -6.33 -13.87 15.93
CA ALA A 163 -7.65 -13.26 16.09
C ALA A 163 -7.60 -11.99 16.94
N ALA A 164 -6.65 -11.90 17.89
CA ALA A 164 -6.47 -10.71 18.71
C ALA A 164 -5.90 -9.53 17.88
N ILE A 165 -4.91 -9.81 17.03
CA ILE A 165 -4.34 -8.82 16.09
C ILE A 165 -5.41 -8.37 15.10
N LEU A 166 -6.14 -9.31 14.47
CA LEU A 166 -7.20 -8.99 13.52
C LEU A 166 -8.26 -8.07 14.13
N ARG A 167 -8.66 -8.34 15.39
CA ARG A 167 -9.63 -7.50 16.11
C ARG A 167 -9.18 -6.04 16.27
N LEU A 168 -7.90 -5.81 16.54
CA LEU A 168 -7.36 -4.45 16.64
C LEU A 168 -7.22 -3.81 15.27
N TYR A 169 -6.72 -4.56 14.28
CA TYR A 169 -6.61 -4.12 12.89
C TYR A 169 -7.97 -3.67 12.32
N MET A 170 -9.04 -4.43 12.57
CA MET A 170 -10.38 -4.14 12.05
C MET A 170 -10.98 -2.82 12.53
N LYS A 171 -10.44 -2.22 13.61
CA LYS A 171 -10.86 -0.90 14.11
C LYS A 171 -10.45 0.23 13.17
N HIS A 172 -9.49 0.00 12.27
CA HIS A 172 -9.12 0.98 11.26
C HIS A 172 -10.27 1.24 10.31
N THR A 173 -10.54 2.52 10.07
CA THR A 173 -11.54 2.98 9.10
C THR A 173 -11.06 2.83 7.66
N VAL A 174 -9.74 2.74 7.45
CA VAL A 174 -9.10 2.58 6.14
C VAL A 174 -8.13 1.39 6.16
N GLY A 175 -8.21 0.52 5.17
CA GLY A 175 -7.25 -0.56 4.99
C GLY A 175 -7.79 -1.74 4.19
N ALA A 176 -6.95 -2.74 3.96
CA ALA A 176 -7.35 -4.00 3.32
C ALA A 176 -8.33 -4.79 4.21
N VAL A 177 -9.29 -5.47 3.59
CA VAL A 177 -10.12 -6.47 4.24
C VAL A 177 -9.26 -7.72 4.39
N ARG A 178 -8.99 -8.10 5.65
CA ARG A 178 -8.18 -9.26 6.00
C ARG A 178 -9.00 -10.33 6.70
N THR A 179 -8.56 -11.55 6.51
CA THR A 179 -9.05 -12.75 7.18
C THR A 179 -8.10 -13.16 8.31
N LEU A 180 -8.54 -14.12 9.11
CA LEU A 180 -7.70 -14.72 10.14
C LEU A 180 -6.48 -15.44 9.53
N GLU A 181 -6.64 -16.01 8.33
CA GLU A 181 -5.56 -16.71 7.65
C GLU A 181 -4.49 -15.74 7.16
N ASP A 182 -4.87 -14.56 6.67
CA ASP A 182 -3.91 -13.53 6.26
C ASP A 182 -2.99 -13.16 7.43
N ILE A 183 -3.55 -12.92 8.62
CA ILE A 183 -2.75 -12.62 9.82
C ILE A 183 -1.84 -13.80 10.19
N ARG A 184 -2.30 -15.05 10.08
CA ARG A 184 -1.46 -16.23 10.34
C ARG A 184 -0.26 -16.31 9.40
N GLU A 185 -0.45 -16.01 8.13
CA GLU A 185 0.64 -15.98 7.16
C GLU A 185 1.58 -14.82 7.42
N TYR A 186 1.06 -13.63 7.74
CA TYR A 186 1.88 -12.46 8.03
C TYR A 186 2.76 -12.62 9.27
N LEU A 187 2.28 -13.31 10.31
CA LEU A 187 3.07 -13.62 11.50
C LEU A 187 4.25 -14.57 11.23
N LYS A 188 4.29 -15.23 10.07
CA LYS A 188 5.40 -16.12 9.66
C LYS A 188 6.47 -15.39 8.84
N ILE A 189 6.22 -14.14 8.43
CA ILE A 189 7.14 -13.37 7.60
C ILE A 189 8.47 -13.20 8.36
N PRO A 190 9.61 -13.58 7.77
CA PRO A 190 10.91 -13.41 8.40
C PRO A 190 11.20 -11.93 8.65
N ASN A 191 11.98 -11.63 9.70
CA ASN A 191 12.32 -10.25 10.07
C ASN A 191 11.10 -9.32 10.23
N SER A 192 9.96 -9.85 10.65
CA SER A 192 8.78 -9.08 11.04
C SER A 192 8.60 -9.16 12.55
N ASN A 193 9.17 -8.18 13.25
CA ASN A 193 9.18 -8.09 14.70
C ASN A 193 7.82 -7.57 15.20
N VAL A 194 7.05 -8.47 15.79
CA VAL A 194 5.74 -8.15 16.36
C VAL A 194 5.88 -7.79 17.84
N TYR A 195 5.45 -6.60 18.20
CA TYR A 195 5.38 -6.12 19.58
C TYR A 195 3.94 -6.01 20.02
N THR A 196 3.61 -6.52 21.20
CA THR A 196 2.22 -6.60 21.70
C THR A 196 2.14 -6.08 23.12
N LEU A 197 1.06 -5.36 23.43
CA LEU A 197 0.82 -4.74 24.72
C LEU A 197 -0.44 -5.29 25.37
N TRP A 198 -0.31 -5.75 26.60
CA TRP A 198 -1.32 -6.53 27.32
C TRP A 198 -1.64 -5.92 28.68
N ASP A 199 -2.93 -5.84 28.99
CA ASP A 199 -3.39 -5.42 30.32
C ASP A 199 -3.32 -6.55 31.36
N LYS A 200 -3.63 -6.18 32.61
CA LYS A 200 -3.63 -7.11 33.75
C LYS A 200 -4.64 -8.25 33.59
N SER A 201 -5.64 -8.08 32.71
CA SER A 201 -6.67 -9.06 32.38
C SER A 201 -6.30 -9.92 31.17
N ASN A 202 -5.04 -9.86 30.68
CA ASN A 202 -4.56 -10.55 29.48
C ASN A 202 -5.33 -10.16 28.21
N GLN A 203 -5.86 -8.93 28.13
CA GLN A 203 -6.42 -8.41 26.89
C GLN A 203 -5.33 -7.70 26.09
N LEU A 204 -5.20 -8.04 24.81
CA LEU A 204 -4.37 -7.30 23.86
C LEU A 204 -4.96 -5.90 23.62
N LYS A 205 -4.20 -4.85 23.95
CA LYS A 205 -4.59 -3.45 23.82
C LYS A 205 -3.99 -2.79 22.59
N ALA A 206 -2.74 -3.10 22.29
CA ALA A 206 -2.07 -2.63 21.08
C ALA A 206 -1.09 -3.66 20.52
N TYR A 207 -0.77 -3.49 19.24
CA TYR A 207 0.37 -4.14 18.59
C TYR A 207 1.10 -3.17 17.65
N LEU A 208 2.38 -3.41 17.43
CA LEU A 208 3.22 -2.80 16.39
C LEU A 208 3.93 -3.91 15.62
N VAL A 209 4.20 -3.67 14.34
CA VAL A 209 5.02 -4.52 13.50
C VAL A 209 6.15 -3.70 12.94
N GLU A 210 7.38 -4.10 13.26
CA GLU A 210 8.61 -3.51 12.74
C GLU A 210 9.31 -4.51 11.82
N GLY A 211 9.82 -4.05 10.67
CA GLY A 211 10.49 -4.93 9.71
C GLY A 211 9.54 -5.83 8.93
N LYS A 212 9.97 -6.21 7.72
CA LYS A 212 9.28 -7.18 6.87
C LYS A 212 10.25 -7.77 5.85
N GLY A 213 10.80 -8.94 6.15
CA GLY A 213 11.75 -9.60 5.26
C GLY A 213 12.99 -8.75 5.04
N ALA A 214 13.36 -8.57 3.77
CA ALA A 214 14.45 -7.69 3.37
C ALA A 214 14.08 -6.19 3.46
N ASP A 215 12.79 -5.88 3.55
CA ASP A 215 12.27 -4.51 3.49
C ASP A 215 11.91 -3.97 4.88
N LEU A 216 11.67 -2.65 4.95
CA LEU A 216 11.08 -1.95 6.10
C LEU A 216 11.81 -2.17 7.44
N SER A 217 13.09 -2.53 7.40
CA SER A 217 13.93 -2.63 8.59
C SER A 217 14.00 -1.27 9.30
N LYS A 218 13.74 -1.25 10.62
CA LYS A 218 13.56 -0.05 11.46
C LYS A 218 12.32 0.79 11.14
N TYR A 219 11.42 0.31 10.29
CA TYR A 219 10.11 0.92 10.07
C TYR A 219 9.05 0.12 10.80
N VAL A 220 8.38 0.77 11.74
CA VAL A 220 7.08 0.33 12.22
C VAL A 220 6.05 0.72 11.15
N HIS A 221 5.61 -0.28 10.37
CA HIS A 221 4.78 -0.10 9.18
C HIS A 221 3.34 -0.58 9.37
N GLU A 222 3.07 -1.26 10.49
CA GLU A 222 1.74 -1.68 10.87
C GLU A 222 1.54 -1.60 12.37
N TRP A 223 0.32 -1.22 12.77
CA TRP A 223 -0.03 -1.02 14.16
C TRP A 223 -1.55 -1.03 14.36
N GLY A 224 -1.98 -1.26 15.60
CA GLY A 224 -3.38 -1.09 15.99
C GLY A 224 -3.53 -1.03 17.49
N GLY A 225 -4.47 -0.24 17.98
CA GLY A 225 -4.65 0.06 19.40
C GLY A 225 -5.17 1.49 19.60
N ASP A 226 -5.44 1.87 20.84
CA ASP A 226 -5.64 3.29 21.19
C ASP A 226 -4.30 4.05 21.23
N VAL A 227 -4.39 5.39 21.17
CA VAL A 227 -3.22 6.27 21.06
C VAL A 227 -2.23 6.06 22.21
N ASP A 228 -2.70 5.98 23.46
CA ASP A 228 -1.82 5.83 24.62
C ASP A 228 -1.11 4.48 24.62
N SER A 229 -1.82 3.40 24.28
CA SER A 229 -1.24 2.07 24.14
C SER A 229 -0.20 1.98 23.01
N ILE A 230 -0.42 2.69 21.90
CA ILE A 230 0.57 2.79 20.81
C ILE A 230 1.82 3.53 21.29
N LEU A 231 1.67 4.66 21.99
CA LEU A 231 2.80 5.42 22.52
C LEU A 231 3.61 4.61 23.54
N GLU A 232 2.94 3.82 24.39
CA GLU A 232 3.61 2.93 25.33
C GLU A 232 4.44 1.86 24.59
N LEU A 233 3.91 1.29 23.50
CA LEU A 233 4.69 0.38 22.64
C LEU A 233 5.85 1.09 21.95
N LEU A 234 5.64 2.27 21.36
CA LEU A 234 6.71 3.03 20.71
C LEU A 234 7.84 3.37 21.68
N LYS A 235 7.52 3.70 22.94
CA LYS A 235 8.50 3.90 24.00
C LYS A 235 9.34 2.64 24.21
N HIS A 236 8.68 1.47 24.29
CA HIS A 236 9.37 0.19 24.49
C HIS A 236 10.28 -0.15 23.29
N VAL A 237 9.74 -0.13 22.07
CA VAL A 237 10.49 -0.49 20.86
C VAL A 237 11.70 0.44 20.65
N SER A 238 11.51 1.75 20.79
CA SER A 238 12.60 2.72 20.63
C SER A 238 13.65 2.59 21.74
N SER A 239 13.27 2.20 22.97
CA SER A 239 14.26 1.93 24.03
C SER A 239 15.12 0.69 23.75
N GLU A 240 14.60 -0.30 23.03
CA GLU A 240 15.30 -1.52 22.64
C GLU A 240 16.18 -1.30 21.41
N GLN A 241 15.65 -0.63 20.39
CA GLN A 241 16.26 -0.53 19.06
C GLN A 241 16.98 0.81 18.80
N GLY A 242 16.78 1.81 19.67
CA GLY A 242 17.16 3.18 19.42
C GLY A 242 16.14 3.90 18.54
N GLU A 243 16.64 4.72 17.62
CA GLU A 243 15.80 5.48 16.69
C GLU A 243 15.13 4.56 15.66
N ILE A 244 13.81 4.71 15.50
CA ILE A 244 12.98 3.98 14.54
C ILE A 244 12.06 4.94 13.77
N SER A 245 11.66 4.55 12.57
CA SER A 245 10.65 5.24 11.77
C SER A 245 9.26 4.66 12.05
N PHE A 246 8.25 5.52 12.20
CA PHE A 246 6.87 5.13 12.44
C PHE A 246 5.96 5.67 11.33
N LEU A 247 5.41 4.77 10.52
CA LEU A 247 4.55 5.11 9.38
C LEU A 247 3.09 5.24 9.81
N THR A 248 2.46 6.35 9.44
CA THR A 248 1.02 6.58 9.64
C THR A 248 0.36 7.24 8.43
N GLY A 249 -0.92 6.92 8.22
CA GLY A 249 -1.73 7.63 7.22
C GLY A 249 -2.23 8.98 7.73
N PRO A 250 -2.59 9.92 6.82
CA PRO A 250 -3.15 11.22 7.19
C PRO A 250 -4.48 11.11 7.95
N GLN A 251 -5.23 10.03 7.76
CA GLN A 251 -6.49 9.76 8.46
C GLN A 251 -6.32 9.49 9.96
N SER A 252 -5.12 9.15 10.42
CA SER A 252 -4.81 8.85 11.84
C SER A 252 -4.65 10.12 12.68
N GLN A 253 -5.55 11.10 12.50
CA GLN A 253 -5.41 12.48 12.99
C GLN A 253 -5.10 12.60 14.49
N GLY A 254 -5.78 11.81 15.33
CA GLY A 254 -5.57 11.85 16.78
C GLY A 254 -4.16 11.38 17.19
N LEU A 255 -3.67 10.32 16.55
CA LEU A 255 -2.31 9.82 16.77
C LEU A 255 -1.27 10.79 16.22
N ASN A 256 -1.44 11.26 14.98
CA ASN A 256 -0.52 12.19 14.33
C ASN A 256 -0.38 13.49 15.13
N ARG A 257 -1.50 14.06 15.59
CA ARG A 257 -1.49 15.24 16.47
C ARG A 257 -0.70 14.97 17.74
N ARG A 258 -0.97 13.85 18.40
CA ARG A 258 -0.29 13.49 19.65
C ARG A 258 1.22 13.31 19.47
N LEU A 259 1.66 12.71 18.37
CA LEU A 259 3.08 12.57 18.04
C LEU A 259 3.74 13.92 17.78
N THR A 260 3.06 14.81 17.05
CA THR A 260 3.51 16.20 16.85
C THR A 260 3.58 17.00 18.16
N ASP A 261 2.61 16.84 19.06
CA ASP A 261 2.58 17.51 20.37
C ASP A 261 3.75 17.06 21.27
N LEU A 262 4.24 15.83 21.08
CA LEU A 262 5.45 15.32 21.75
C LEU A 262 6.75 15.88 21.11
N GLY A 263 6.64 16.68 20.05
CA GLY A 263 7.76 17.28 19.34
C GLY A 263 8.57 16.26 18.52
N LEU A 264 7.92 15.19 18.04
CA LEU A 264 8.53 14.23 17.12
C LEU A 264 8.60 14.82 15.71
N VAL A 265 9.69 14.53 15.00
CA VAL A 265 9.89 15.01 13.63
C VAL A 265 9.03 14.18 12.68
N ASN A 266 8.10 14.83 11.97
CA ASN A 266 7.35 14.22 10.89
C ASN A 266 7.99 14.54 9.53
N ARG A 267 8.12 13.52 8.68
CA ARG A 267 8.43 13.68 7.26
C ARG A 267 7.24 13.18 6.45
N GLU A 268 6.62 14.08 5.71
CA GLU A 268 5.56 13.71 4.79
C GLU A 268 6.15 13.14 3.50
N GLY A 269 5.54 12.07 3.00
CA GLY A 269 5.95 11.37 1.79
C GLY A 269 4.77 10.96 0.92
N PHE A 270 5.08 10.40 -0.24
CA PHE A 270 4.10 9.75 -1.10
C PHE A 270 3.92 8.30 -0.64
N LEU A 271 2.67 7.84 -0.59
CA LEU A 271 2.40 6.44 -0.21
C LEU A 271 2.96 5.46 -1.24
N GLY A 272 2.95 5.81 -2.52
CA GLY A 272 3.49 4.98 -3.59
C GLY A 272 3.23 5.57 -4.97
N MET A 273 3.44 4.78 -6.02
CA MET A 273 3.00 5.14 -7.36
C MET A 273 1.70 4.42 -7.70
N ILE A 274 0.69 5.16 -8.16
CA ILE A 274 -0.66 4.66 -8.41
C ILE A 274 -1.04 4.84 -9.88
N ARG A 275 -1.74 3.86 -10.44
CA ARG A 275 -2.35 3.91 -11.77
C ARG A 275 -3.83 3.52 -11.69
N ILE A 276 -4.72 4.34 -12.24
CA ILE A 276 -6.15 3.98 -12.36
C ILE A 276 -6.30 2.98 -13.52
N LEU A 277 -6.99 1.86 -13.26
CA LEU A 277 -7.14 0.75 -14.22
C LEU A 277 -8.52 0.68 -14.86
N ASN A 278 -9.57 0.99 -14.11
CA ASN A 278 -10.97 0.89 -14.57
C ASN A 278 -11.74 2.17 -14.21
N PRO A 279 -11.50 3.31 -14.89
CA PRO A 279 -12.18 4.58 -14.57
C PRO A 279 -13.71 4.45 -14.62
N ASP A 280 -14.26 3.72 -15.60
CA ASP A 280 -15.72 3.50 -15.75
C ASP A 280 -16.37 2.79 -14.55
N LYS A 281 -15.61 2.04 -13.76
CA LYS A 281 -16.10 1.36 -12.54
C LYS A 281 -15.68 2.08 -11.27
N PHE A 282 -14.53 2.73 -11.31
CA PHE A 282 -13.94 3.43 -10.17
C PHE A 282 -14.64 4.76 -9.91
N PHE A 283 -14.79 5.60 -10.93
CA PHE A 283 -15.32 6.95 -10.77
C PHE A 283 -16.79 7.00 -10.31
N PRO A 284 -17.69 6.12 -10.77
CA PRO A 284 -19.06 6.10 -10.23
C PRO A 284 -19.14 5.78 -8.73
N LYS A 285 -18.11 5.18 -8.12
CA LYS A 285 -18.05 5.02 -6.66
C LYS A 285 -17.79 6.36 -5.98
N ILE A 286 -16.88 7.15 -6.54
CA ILE A 286 -16.51 8.49 -6.05
C ILE A 286 -17.68 9.46 -6.24
N THR A 287 -18.33 9.45 -7.41
CA THR A 287 -19.50 10.29 -7.68
C THR A 287 -20.63 10.02 -6.69
N ARG A 288 -20.94 8.76 -6.41
CA ARG A 288 -21.97 8.41 -5.40
C ARG A 288 -21.60 8.88 -3.99
N TYR A 289 -20.32 8.86 -3.64
CA TYR A 289 -19.85 9.40 -2.37
C TYR A 289 -20.01 10.93 -2.32
N ALA A 290 -19.62 11.65 -3.37
CA ALA A 290 -19.82 13.09 -3.46
C ALA A 290 -21.30 13.48 -3.35
N GLN A 291 -22.19 12.74 -4.02
CA GLN A 291 -23.64 12.92 -3.91
C GLN A 291 -24.13 12.70 -2.47
N ALA A 292 -23.61 11.69 -1.77
CA ALA A 292 -23.93 11.43 -0.36
C ALA A 292 -23.42 12.52 0.60
N LEU A 293 -22.41 13.32 0.20
CA LEU A 293 -21.97 14.52 0.90
C LEU A 293 -22.82 15.76 0.59
N GLY A 294 -23.81 15.65 -0.31
CA GLY A 294 -24.68 16.76 -0.74
C GLY A 294 -24.25 17.44 -2.05
N HIS A 295 -23.29 16.87 -2.79
CA HIS A 295 -22.83 17.39 -4.07
C HIS A 295 -23.50 16.64 -5.23
N GLU A 296 -24.82 16.81 -5.40
CA GLU A 296 -25.63 16.05 -6.37
C GLU A 296 -25.20 16.23 -7.83
N GLU A 297 -24.72 17.43 -8.17
CA GLU A 297 -24.28 17.81 -9.52
C GLU A 297 -22.81 17.47 -9.81
N PHE A 298 -22.10 16.85 -8.86
CA PHE A 298 -20.71 16.46 -9.08
C PHE A 298 -20.62 15.34 -10.12
N LEU A 299 -19.70 15.51 -11.06
CA LEU A 299 -19.37 14.55 -12.10
C LEU A 299 -17.88 14.19 -12.03
N LEU A 300 -17.55 12.93 -12.31
CA LEU A 300 -16.20 12.47 -12.58
C LEU A 300 -16.28 11.35 -13.61
N GLU A 301 -15.74 11.58 -14.81
CA GLU A 301 -15.84 10.66 -15.95
C GLU A 301 -14.55 10.61 -16.76
N TYR A 302 -14.33 9.50 -17.46
CA TYR A 302 -13.29 9.37 -18.47
C TYR A 302 -13.93 9.03 -19.82
N LYS A 303 -13.74 9.89 -20.82
CA LYS A 303 -14.33 9.70 -22.14
C LYS A 303 -13.43 10.31 -23.21
N GLU A 304 -13.29 9.61 -24.34
CA GLU A 304 -12.55 10.10 -25.52
C GLU A 304 -11.10 10.53 -25.19
N GLY A 305 -10.46 9.82 -24.25
CA GLY A 305 -9.08 10.11 -23.83
C GLY A 305 -8.94 11.23 -22.79
N LEU A 306 -10.05 11.85 -22.37
CA LEU A 306 -10.06 12.97 -21.45
C LEU A 306 -10.79 12.64 -20.15
N TYR A 307 -10.30 13.19 -19.05
CA TYR A 307 -10.97 13.19 -17.76
C TYR A 307 -11.80 14.45 -17.61
N TYR A 308 -13.03 14.29 -17.14
CA TYR A 308 -13.97 15.37 -16.86
C TYR A 308 -14.34 15.33 -15.39
N PHE A 309 -14.24 16.45 -14.69
CA PHE A 309 -14.63 16.53 -13.28
C PHE A 309 -15.10 17.93 -12.89
N GLY A 310 -15.96 18.02 -11.88
CA GLY A 310 -16.53 19.29 -11.42
C GLY A 310 -18.05 19.24 -11.38
N LYS A 311 -18.71 20.38 -11.53
CA LYS A 311 -20.18 20.47 -11.61
C LYS A 311 -20.63 20.39 -13.07
N ALA A 312 -21.86 19.91 -13.31
CA ALA A 312 -22.40 19.78 -14.67
C ALA A 312 -22.30 21.07 -15.53
N ASN A 313 -22.40 22.25 -14.92
CA ASN A 313 -22.28 23.55 -15.59
C ASN A 313 -20.84 24.13 -15.61
N GLN A 314 -19.91 23.51 -14.88
CA GLN A 314 -18.52 23.93 -14.70
C GLN A 314 -17.61 22.68 -14.66
N LEU A 315 -17.48 22.03 -15.82
CA LEU A 315 -16.62 20.86 -15.97
C LEU A 315 -15.19 21.27 -16.32
N PHE A 316 -14.26 20.81 -15.50
CA PHE A 316 -12.84 20.82 -15.79
C PHE A 316 -12.50 19.60 -16.64
N LYS A 317 -11.55 19.78 -17.56
CA LYS A 317 -11.07 18.71 -18.43
C LYS A 317 -9.54 18.64 -18.42
N THR A 318 -9.01 17.43 -18.45
CA THR A 318 -7.57 17.20 -18.56
C THR A 318 -7.30 15.87 -19.26
N ASP A 319 -6.22 15.79 -20.04
CA ASP A 319 -5.65 14.53 -20.53
C ASP A 319 -4.55 13.98 -19.58
N SER A 320 -4.18 14.74 -18.55
CA SER A 320 -3.16 14.37 -17.57
C SER A 320 -3.67 13.30 -16.61
N HIS A 321 -3.20 12.06 -16.77
CA HIS A 321 -3.42 11.01 -15.78
C HIS A 321 -2.85 11.38 -14.41
N ALA A 322 -1.69 12.05 -14.40
CA ALA A 322 -1.00 12.47 -13.18
C ALA A 322 -1.86 13.42 -12.35
N ASP A 323 -2.56 14.38 -12.98
CA ASP A 323 -3.42 15.34 -12.29
C ASP A 323 -4.57 14.63 -11.58
N ILE A 324 -5.20 13.66 -12.26
CA ILE A 324 -6.35 12.93 -11.73
C ILE A 324 -5.94 11.98 -10.62
N VAL A 325 -4.82 11.29 -10.78
CA VAL A 325 -4.28 10.43 -9.71
C VAL A 325 -3.94 11.27 -8.48
N ARG A 326 -3.28 12.42 -8.64
CA ARG A 326 -2.95 13.32 -7.51
C ARG A 326 -4.16 13.98 -6.89
N LEU A 327 -5.19 14.32 -7.68
CA LEU A 327 -6.45 14.83 -7.15
C LEU A 327 -7.13 13.77 -6.28
N ILE A 328 -7.28 12.54 -6.79
CA ILE A 328 -8.04 11.49 -6.12
C ILE A 328 -7.31 10.96 -4.88
N PHE A 329 -6.02 10.69 -5.00
CA PHE A 329 -5.24 10.03 -3.95
C PHE A 329 -4.41 11.00 -3.10
N GLY A 330 -4.28 12.27 -3.51
CA GLY A 330 -3.38 13.24 -2.89
C GLY A 330 -1.93 13.08 -3.37
N PRO A 331 -0.97 13.79 -2.75
CA PRO A 331 -1.11 14.53 -1.51
C PRO A 331 -1.63 15.97 -1.68
N GLN A 332 -1.68 16.48 -2.92
CA GLN A 332 -2.15 17.84 -3.17
C GLN A 332 -3.66 17.95 -2.99
N LYS A 333 -4.08 19.07 -2.38
CA LYS A 333 -5.48 19.52 -2.44
C LYS A 333 -5.83 19.98 -3.85
N ALA A 334 -7.13 19.97 -4.16
CA ALA A 334 -7.63 20.45 -5.44
C ALA A 334 -7.09 21.87 -5.76
N SER A 335 -7.19 22.81 -4.83
CA SER A 335 -6.70 24.19 -5.00
C SER A 335 -5.20 24.35 -5.27
N GLN A 336 -4.41 23.29 -5.04
CA GLN A 336 -2.97 23.28 -5.34
C GLN A 336 -2.66 22.72 -6.73
N LEU A 337 -3.60 22.02 -7.35
CA LEU A 337 -3.44 21.45 -8.69
C LEU A 337 -3.84 22.45 -9.77
N HIS A 338 -4.96 23.14 -9.58
CA HIS A 338 -5.51 24.10 -10.54
C HIS A 338 -6.18 25.27 -9.82
N GLN A 339 -6.36 26.38 -10.52
CA GLN A 339 -7.18 27.50 -10.04
C GLN A 339 -8.65 27.19 -10.30
N PHE A 340 -9.38 26.97 -9.21
CA PHE A 340 -10.84 26.78 -9.19
C PHE A 340 -11.51 28.05 -8.68
N ASP A 341 -12.76 28.30 -9.09
CA ASP A 341 -13.62 29.24 -8.37
C ASP A 341 -13.89 28.73 -6.94
N ASP A 342 -14.33 29.62 -6.05
CA ASP A 342 -14.47 29.31 -4.62
C ASP A 342 -15.44 28.15 -4.35
N GLU A 343 -16.53 28.06 -5.13
CA GLU A 343 -17.55 27.02 -4.98
C GLU A 343 -17.04 25.65 -5.43
N SER A 344 -16.40 25.58 -6.60
CA SER A 344 -15.74 24.36 -7.09
C SER A 344 -14.63 23.91 -6.16
N LYS A 345 -13.84 24.86 -5.64
CA LYS A 345 -12.77 24.58 -4.68
C LYS A 345 -13.31 23.94 -3.41
N GLU A 346 -14.34 24.53 -2.80
CA GLU A 346 -14.93 24.01 -1.56
C GLU A 346 -15.47 22.59 -1.74
N MET A 347 -16.20 22.36 -2.84
CA MET A 347 -16.70 21.03 -3.20
C MET A 347 -15.56 20.01 -3.40
N LEU A 348 -14.55 20.35 -4.21
CA LEU A 348 -13.46 19.42 -4.52
C LEU A 348 -12.60 19.12 -3.29
N GLU A 349 -12.37 20.09 -2.39
CA GLU A 349 -11.65 19.85 -1.13
C GLU A 349 -12.49 19.06 -0.09
N ALA A 350 -13.82 19.07 -0.21
CA ALA A 350 -14.69 18.21 0.62
C ALA A 350 -14.66 16.75 0.15
N ILE A 351 -14.48 16.51 -1.16
CA ILE A 351 -14.44 15.17 -1.75
C ILE A 351 -13.03 14.58 -1.73
N PHE A 352 -12.01 15.40 -1.99
CA PHE A 352 -10.64 14.96 -2.25
C PHE A 352 -9.59 15.58 -1.31
N PRO A 353 -8.47 14.88 -1.06
CA PRO A 353 -8.18 13.52 -1.51
C PRO A 353 -9.00 12.46 -0.76
N LEU A 354 -9.25 11.33 -1.41
CA LEU A 354 -9.93 10.20 -0.78
C LEU A 354 -8.99 9.55 0.26
N PRO A 355 -9.51 9.13 1.42
CA PRO A 355 -8.69 8.49 2.43
C PRO A 355 -8.26 7.09 1.98
N PHE A 356 -6.97 6.92 1.71
CA PHE A 356 -6.37 5.64 1.30
C PHE A 356 -5.13 5.33 2.13
N TRP A 357 -4.94 4.04 2.42
CA TRP A 357 -3.79 3.55 3.15
C TRP A 357 -3.55 2.07 2.85
N PHE A 358 -2.28 1.73 2.63
CA PHE A 358 -1.81 0.36 2.50
C PHE A 358 -0.88 0.10 3.68
N TRP A 359 -1.15 -0.97 4.41
CA TRP A 359 -0.31 -1.37 5.54
C TRP A 359 0.89 -2.16 5.04
N GLY A 360 2.01 -2.13 5.76
CA GLY A 360 3.23 -2.75 5.25
C GLY A 360 3.12 -4.26 5.06
N TRP A 361 2.29 -5.01 5.82
CA TRP A 361 2.04 -6.43 5.49
C TRP A 361 1.30 -6.65 4.16
N ASP A 362 0.58 -5.65 3.63
CA ASP A 362 -0.12 -5.75 2.34
C ASP A 362 0.78 -5.42 1.13
N SER A 363 2.00 -4.88 1.33
CA SER A 363 2.93 -4.54 0.24
C SER A 363 3.62 -5.76 -0.39
N ILE A 364 4.19 -5.63 -1.59
CA ILE A 364 4.89 -6.71 -2.32
C ILE A 364 6.14 -6.24 -3.05
#